data_AF-A0A950G3P7-F1
#
_entry.id   AF-A0A950G3P7-F1
#
_cell.length_a   1.000
_cell.length_b   1.000
_cell.length_c   1.000
_cell.angle_alpha   90.00
_cell.angle_beta   90.00
_cell.angle_gamma   90.00
#
_symmetry.space_group_name_H-M   'P 1'
#
loop_
_entity.id
_entity.type
_entity.pdbx_description
1 polymer ?
#
loop_
_entity_poly.entity_id
_entity_poly.type
_entity_poly.pdbx_seq_one_letter_code
_entity_poly.pdbx_strand_id
1 'polypeptide(L)'
;MSASSASRRQALQTMGALALLLRAPTAVARTSTDPSPSIVAVRVWPAAEYTRVTIESDRPLSVRHDLIQNPARLFIDIDGLQLDNQLRELIGKVRPDDPYIAGVRVGQFT
;
A
#
# COMPACT_ATOMS: atom_id res chain seq x y z
N MET A 1 -66.58 9.09 -10.22
CA MET A 1 -65.29 8.49 -10.63
C MET A 1 -64.15 9.15 -9.87
N SER A 2 -63.75 8.68 -8.68
CA SER A 2 -62.65 9.31 -7.89
C SER A 2 -61.75 8.30 -7.13
N ALA A 3 -61.86 6.99 -7.41
CA ALA A 3 -61.10 5.95 -6.70
C ALA A 3 -59.63 5.79 -7.18
N SER A 4 -59.25 6.42 -8.30
CA SER A 4 -57.96 6.18 -8.98
C SER A 4 -56.76 6.88 -8.34
N SER A 5 -56.94 8.08 -7.77
CA SER A 5 -55.84 8.90 -7.24
C SER A 5 -55.33 8.41 -5.88
N ALA A 6 -56.21 7.92 -5.01
CA ALA A 6 -55.87 7.35 -3.70
C ALA A 6 -55.07 6.05 -3.85
N SER A 7 -55.52 5.16 -4.75
CA SER A 7 -54.86 3.88 -5.05
C SER A 7 -53.44 4.08 -5.62
N ARG A 8 -53.25 5.09 -6.48
CA ARG A 8 -51.93 5.43 -7.04
C ARG A 8 -50.97 5.95 -5.98
N ARG A 9 -51.43 6.77 -5.04
CA ARG A 9 -50.62 7.28 -3.92
C ARG A 9 -50.20 6.16 -2.97
N GLN A 10 -51.11 5.22 -2.68
CA GLN A 10 -50.81 4.04 -1.86
C GLN A 10 -49.78 3.12 -2.53
N ALA A 11 -49.93 2.87 -3.83
CA ALA A 11 -48.97 2.08 -4.60
C ALA A 11 -47.57 2.73 -4.63
N LEU A 12 -47.49 4.06 -4.77
CA LEU A 12 -46.21 4.78 -4.72
C LEU A 12 -45.56 4.71 -3.33
N GLN A 13 -46.35 4.76 -2.26
CA GLN A 13 -45.84 4.63 -0.89
C GLN A 13 -45.32 3.22 -0.59
N THR A 14 -46.04 2.18 -1.02
CA THR A 14 -45.62 0.79 -0.81
C THR A 14 -44.40 0.43 -1.64
N MET A 15 -44.34 0.87 -2.91
CA MET A 15 -43.15 0.66 -3.76
C MET A 15 -41.94 1.45 -3.26
N GLY A 16 -42.12 2.67 -2.77
CA GLY A 16 -41.04 3.45 -2.15
C GLY A 16 -40.50 2.79 -0.88
N ALA A 17 -41.38 2.27 -0.02
CA ALA A 17 -40.98 1.53 1.17
C ALA A 17 -40.24 0.22 0.84
N LEU A 18 -40.63 -0.46 -0.25
CA LEU A 18 -39.95 -1.67 -0.72
C LEU A 18 -38.55 -1.38 -1.28
N ALA A 19 -38.37 -0.23 -1.96
CA ALA A 19 -37.07 0.20 -2.47
C ALA A 19 -36.07 0.51 -1.33
N LEU A 20 -36.55 0.99 -0.18
CA LEU A 20 -35.74 1.23 1.02
C LEU A 20 -35.22 -0.07 1.67
N LEU A 21 -35.82 -1.22 1.38
CA LEU A 21 -35.32 -2.53 1.82
C LEU A 21 -34.18 -3.04 0.92
N LEU A 22 -33.98 -2.44 -0.25
CA LEU A 22 -32.88 -2.77 -1.15
C LEU A 22 -31.60 -2.12 -0.63
N ARG A 23 -31.01 -2.75 0.39
CA ARG A 23 -29.72 -2.38 0.95
C ARG A 23 -28.66 -2.53 -0.13
N ALA A 24 -28.17 -1.40 -0.65
CA ALA A 24 -27.02 -1.40 -1.55
C ALA A 24 -25.87 -2.18 -0.88
N PRO A 25 -25.10 -3.00 -1.63
CA PRO A 25 -23.90 -3.60 -1.10
C PRO A 25 -22.96 -2.44 -0.74
N THR A 26 -22.91 -2.10 0.55
CA THR A 26 -21.91 -1.18 1.07
C THR A 26 -20.58 -1.86 0.79
N ALA A 27 -19.87 -1.38 -0.22
CA ALA A 27 -18.47 -1.70 -0.42
C ALA A 27 -17.77 -1.29 0.88
N VAL A 28 -17.49 -2.27 1.73
CA VAL A 28 -16.68 -2.08 2.91
C VAL A 28 -15.31 -1.70 2.39
N ALA A 29 -15.04 -0.39 2.34
CA ALA A 29 -13.69 0.10 2.25
C ALA A 29 -12.97 -0.51 3.45
N ARG A 30 -12.12 -1.50 3.20
CA ARG A 30 -11.27 -2.10 4.23
C ARG A 30 -10.37 -0.99 4.74
N THR A 31 -10.77 -0.32 5.81
CA THR A 31 -9.86 0.48 6.61
C THR A 31 -8.97 -0.52 7.32
N SER A 32 -7.87 -0.93 6.68
CA SER A 32 -6.82 -1.68 7.36
C SER A 32 -6.24 -0.75 8.42
N THR A 33 -6.68 -0.91 9.65
CA THR A 33 -6.14 -0.23 10.83
C THR A 33 -4.81 -0.87 11.22
N ASP A 34 -3.90 -1.05 10.26
CA ASP A 34 -2.56 -1.55 10.54
C ASP A 34 -1.71 -0.37 11.03
N PRO A 35 -1.18 -0.41 12.26
CA PRO A 35 -0.31 0.65 12.78
C PRO A 35 1.05 0.69 12.07
N SER A 36 1.38 -0.32 11.26
CA SER A 36 2.63 -0.39 10.50
C SER A 36 2.74 0.75 9.47
N PRO A 37 3.91 1.42 9.33
CA PRO A 37 4.18 2.30 8.20
C PRO A 37 4.01 1.54 6.87
N SER A 38 3.58 2.24 5.83
CA SER A 38 3.50 1.72 4.46
C SER A 38 4.51 2.43 3.57
N ILE A 39 5.14 1.72 2.64
CA ILE A 39 6.03 2.35 1.66
C ILE A 39 5.17 2.96 0.56
N VAL A 40 5.43 4.23 0.25
CA VAL A 40 4.71 4.99 -0.78
C VAL A 40 5.49 4.97 -2.08
N ALA A 41 6.83 5.06 -2.01
CA ALA A 41 7.67 5.06 -3.19
C ALA A 41 9.08 4.54 -2.90
N VAL A 42 9.69 3.96 -3.94
CA VAL A 42 11.10 3.56 -3.93
C VAL A 42 11.78 4.05 -5.21
N ARG A 43 12.93 4.71 -5.05
CA ARG A 43 13.72 5.30 -6.15
C ARG A 43 15.19 4.90 -6.03
N VAL A 44 15.83 4.70 -7.17
CA VAL A 44 17.27 4.40 -7.27
C VAL A 44 17.89 5.36 -8.27
N TRP A 45 18.99 6.00 -7.87
CA TRP A 45 19.75 6.97 -8.66
C TRP A 45 21.22 6.54 -8.69
N PRO A 46 21.64 5.79 -9.71
CA PRO A 46 23.05 5.46 -9.90
C PRO A 46 23.81 6.67 -10.42
N ALA A 47 24.96 6.97 -9.82
CA ALA A 47 25.92 7.96 -10.30
C ALA A 47 27.35 7.42 -10.14
N ALA A 48 28.32 8.10 -10.75
CA ALA A 48 29.72 7.66 -10.73
C ALA A 48 30.36 7.80 -9.35
N GLU A 49 29.92 8.79 -8.56
CA GLU A 49 30.44 9.11 -7.23
C GLU A 49 29.64 8.50 -6.06
N TYR A 50 28.37 8.13 -6.28
CA TYR A 50 27.52 7.43 -5.31
C TYR A 50 26.29 6.82 -5.98
N THR A 51 25.71 5.80 -5.37
CA THR A 51 24.34 5.36 -5.67
C THR A 51 23.40 5.78 -4.55
N ARG A 52 22.31 6.49 -4.89
CA ARG A 52 21.29 6.90 -3.91
C ARG A 52 20.04 6.04 -4.04
N VAL A 53 19.66 5.40 -2.94
CA VAL A 53 18.38 4.71 -2.77
C VAL A 53 17.50 5.54 -1.85
N THR A 54 16.25 5.78 -2.24
CA THR A 54 15.26 6.52 -1.46
C THR A 54 14.03 5.66 -1.24
N ILE A 55 13.69 5.44 0.02
CA ILE A 55 12.49 4.73 0.47
C ILE A 55 11.62 5.77 1.17
N GLU A 56 10.44 6.01 0.62
CA GLU A 56 9.48 6.99 1.12
C GLU A 56 8.31 6.28 1.76
N SER A 57 7.90 6.72 2.94
CA SER A 57 6.83 6.12 3.73
C SER A 57 5.79 7.15 4.15
N ASP A 58 4.57 6.68 4.43
CA ASP A 58 3.46 7.51 4.91
C ASP A 58 3.63 7.97 6.38
N ARG A 59 4.49 7.29 7.12
CA ARG A 59 4.81 7.52 8.54
C ARG A 59 6.32 7.44 8.76
N PRO A 60 6.87 8.07 9.81
CA PRO A 60 8.29 7.96 10.14
C PRO A 60 8.75 6.51 10.32
N LEU A 61 9.92 6.17 9.77
CA LEU A 61 10.54 4.84 9.91
C LEU A 61 11.57 4.84 11.05
N SER A 62 11.53 3.81 11.89
CA SER A 62 12.64 3.46 12.78
C SER A 62 13.61 2.58 12.00
N VAL A 63 14.85 3.03 11.83
CA VAL A 63 15.84 2.37 10.95
C VAL A 63 17.16 2.15 11.68
N ARG A 64 17.69 0.94 11.54
CA ARG A 64 19.06 0.57 11.95
C ARG A 64 19.83 0.14 10.71
N HIS A 65 21.13 0.37 10.70
CA HIS A 65 21.99 -0.07 9.61
C HIS A 65 23.32 -0.60 10.13
N ASP A 66 23.90 -1.53 9.39
CA ASP A 66 25.22 -2.09 9.69
C ASP A 66 25.94 -2.54 8.42
N LEU A 67 27.26 -2.66 8.49
CA LEU A 67 28.11 -3.17 7.42
C LEU A 67 28.55 -4.60 7.75
N ILE A 68 28.02 -5.55 7.00
CA ILE A 68 28.40 -6.96 7.12
C ILE A 68 29.59 -7.22 6.20
N GLN A 69 30.67 -7.78 6.73
CA GLN A 69 31.84 -8.18 5.95
C GLN A 69 31.67 -9.58 5.36
N ASN A 70 32.43 -9.89 4.31
CA ASN A 70 32.55 -11.23 3.71
C ASN A 70 31.21 -11.89 3.26
N PRO A 71 30.63 -11.46 2.12
CA PRO A 71 30.96 -10.28 1.31
C PRO A 71 30.47 -8.97 1.95
N ALA A 72 31.10 -7.85 1.58
CA ALA A 72 30.71 -6.51 2.02
C ALA A 72 29.25 -6.21 1.62
N ARG A 73 28.39 -5.95 2.61
CA ARG A 73 26.97 -5.66 2.42
C ARG A 73 26.52 -4.57 3.39
N LEU A 74 25.73 -3.62 2.91
CA LEU A 74 24.96 -2.73 3.76
C LEU A 74 23.66 -3.44 4.15
N PHE A 75 23.49 -3.68 5.44
CA PHE A 75 22.26 -4.17 6.02
C PHE A 75 21.45 -2.99 6.57
N ILE A 76 20.15 -2.97 6.28
CA ILE A 76 19.21 -1.97 6.77
C ILE A 76 18.03 -2.72 7.34
N ASP A 77 17.75 -2.49 8.62
CA ASP A 77 16.62 -3.05 9.36
C ASP A 77 15.61 -1.93 9.64
N ILE A 78 14.33 -2.20 9.38
CA ILE A 78 13.25 -1.23 9.52
C ILE A 78 12.20 -1.81 10.45
N ASP A 79 12.09 -1.24 11.65
CA ASP A 79 11.21 -1.78 12.67
C ASP A 79 9.73 -1.48 12.35
N GLY A 80 8.87 -2.46 12.55
CA GLY A 80 7.42 -2.31 12.40
C GLY A 80 6.93 -2.20 10.96
N LEU A 81 7.80 -2.36 9.95
CA LEU A 81 7.41 -2.36 8.55
C LEU A 81 6.97 -3.75 8.09
N GLN A 82 5.77 -3.85 7.52
CA GLN A 82 5.36 -5.07 6.81
C GLN A 82 5.88 -5.04 5.38
N LEU A 83 6.33 -6.22 4.91
CA LEU A 83 6.88 -6.34 3.57
C LEU A 83 5.78 -6.23 2.50
N ASP A 84 5.77 -5.12 1.78
CA ASP A 84 4.88 -4.87 0.65
C ASP A 84 5.51 -5.20 -0.72
N ASN A 85 4.72 -5.11 -1.78
CA ASN A 85 5.20 -5.33 -3.14
C ASN A 85 6.13 -4.21 -3.64
N GLN A 86 5.98 -2.98 -3.15
CA GLN A 86 6.78 -1.83 -3.62
C GLN A 86 8.24 -1.95 -3.19
N LEU A 87 8.49 -2.52 -2.01
CA LEU A 87 9.83 -2.91 -1.56
C LEU A 87 10.43 -4.04 -2.40
N ARG A 88 9.61 -5.01 -2.82
CA ARG A 88 10.08 -6.09 -3.70
C ARG A 88 10.48 -5.55 -5.08
N GLU A 89 9.80 -4.52 -5.58
CA GLU A 89 10.17 -3.85 -6.82
C GLU A 89 11.55 -3.18 -6.77
N LEU A 90 12.08 -2.84 -5.58
CA LEU A 90 13.44 -2.30 -5.44
C LEU A 90 14.47 -3.22 -6.11
N ILE A 91 14.28 -4.54 -6.00
CA ILE A 91 15.16 -5.55 -6.58
C ILE A 91 15.26 -5.36 -8.10
N GLY A 92 14.17 -5.00 -8.77
CA GLY A 92 14.14 -4.75 -10.22
C GLY A 92 14.61 -3.36 -10.64
N LYS A 93 14.70 -2.40 -9.71
CA LYS A 93 15.13 -1.02 -10.00
C LYS A 93 16.65 -0.84 -9.96
N VAL A 94 17.38 -1.75 -9.32
CA VAL A 94 18.84 -1.75 -9.31
C VAL A 94 19.33 -2.31 -10.65
N ARG A 95 20.15 -1.52 -11.35
CA ARG A 95 20.66 -1.90 -12.65
C ARG A 95 21.89 -2.81 -12.51
N PRO A 96 22.11 -3.75 -13.44
CA PRO A 96 23.32 -4.61 -13.42
C PRO A 96 24.64 -3.84 -13.56
N ASP A 97 24.62 -2.61 -14.09
CA ASP A 97 25.76 -1.74 -14.33
C ASP A 97 25.98 -0.70 -13.21
N ASP A 98 25.27 -0.80 -12.08
CA ASP A 98 25.48 0.08 -10.94
C ASP A 98 26.89 -0.11 -10.33
N PRO A 99 27.70 0.96 -10.18
CA PRO A 99 29.08 0.82 -9.74
C PRO A 99 29.23 0.46 -8.25
N TYR A 100 28.18 0.62 -7.44
CA TYR A 100 28.22 0.42 -5.99
C TYR A 100 27.32 -0.71 -5.48
N ILE A 101 26.22 -1.01 -6.18
CA ILE A 101 25.23 -2.00 -5.75
C ILE A 101 25.19 -3.19 -6.71
N ALA A 102 25.86 -4.29 -6.33
CA ALA A 102 25.83 -5.53 -7.10
C ALA A 102 24.48 -6.26 -7.05
N GLY A 103 23.66 -5.99 -6.03
CA GLY A 103 22.33 -6.57 -5.89
C GLY A 103 21.66 -6.18 -4.57
N VAL A 104 20.34 -6.34 -4.53
CA VAL A 104 19.52 -6.03 -3.35
C VAL A 104 18.66 -7.24 -3.01
N ARG A 105 18.47 -7.47 -1.71
CA ARG A 105 17.56 -8.48 -1.18
C ARG A 105 16.68 -7.82 -0.15
N VAL A 106 15.42 -8.22 -0.13
CA VAL A 106 14.45 -7.77 0.86
C VAL A 106 13.80 -9.01 1.46
N GLY A 107 13.66 -9.01 2.78
CA GLY A 107 13.03 -10.10 3.52
C GLY A 107 12.33 -9.55 4.75
N GLN A 108 11.38 -10.31 5.27
CA GLN A 108 10.73 -10.01 6.54
C GLN A 108 11.35 -10.91 7.60
N PHE A 109 11.88 -10.30 8.66
CA PHE A 109 12.32 -11.00 9.85
C PHE A 109 11.21 -10.87 10.90
N THR A 110 10.70 -12.02 11.36
CA THR A 110 9.62 -12.13 12.36
C THR A 110 10.18 -12.59 13.69
#